data_AF-A0AAU8EUP1-F1
#
_entry.id   AF-A0AAU8EUP1-F1
#
_cell.length_a   1.000
_cell.length_b   1.000
_cell.length_c   1.000
_cell.angle_alpha   90.00
_cell.angle_beta   90.00
_cell.angle_gamma   90.00
#
_symmetry.space_group_name_H-M   'P 1'
#
loop_
_entity.id
_entity.type
_entity.pdbx_description
1 polymer ?
#
loop_
_entity_poly.entity_id
_entity_poly.type
_entity_poly.pdbx_seq_one_letter_code
_entity_poly.pdbx_strand_id
1 'polypeptide(L)'
;MSPTPSAPRQFLATAPAGTRVVVRYRIDGGFTDALGDLLGCGESECTVRTRTSDVGIPLDRVVAAKQVPPAPPRRGSRRTPPAAD
;
A
#
# COMPACT_ATOMS: atom_id res chain seq x y z
N MET A 1 -3.08 6.91 29.68
CA MET A 1 -4.05 6.13 28.87
C MET A 1 -3.50 6.07 27.46
N SER A 2 -3.02 4.91 27.01
CA SER A 2 -2.59 4.76 25.61
C SER A 2 -3.82 4.86 24.70
N PRO A 3 -3.77 5.62 23.60
CA PRO A 3 -4.89 5.68 22.68
C PRO A 3 -5.13 4.28 22.09
N THR A 4 -6.38 3.81 22.12
CA THR A 4 -6.77 2.58 21.43
C THR A 4 -6.42 2.71 19.95
N PRO A 5 -5.68 1.75 19.35
CA PRO A 5 -5.35 1.84 17.95
C PRO A 5 -6.63 1.81 17.11
N SER A 6 -6.78 2.79 16.21
CA SER A 6 -7.85 2.79 15.21
C SER A 6 -7.72 1.57 14.29
N ALA A 7 -8.83 1.08 13.73
CA ALA A 7 -8.85 -0.12 12.87
C ALA A 7 -7.75 -0.19 11.79
N PRO A 8 -7.38 0.91 11.08
CA PRO A 8 -6.27 0.89 10.12
C PRO A 8 -4.90 0.60 10.76
N ARG A 9 -4.62 1.18 11.94
CA ARG A 9 -3.36 0.99 12.68
C ARG A 9 -3.26 -0.44 13.18
N GLN A 10 -4.34 -0.98 13.73
CA GLN A 10 -4.38 -2.37 14.19
C GLN A 10 -4.12 -3.34 13.04
N PHE A 11 -4.75 -3.12 11.87
CA PHE A 11 -4.49 -3.93 10.68
C PHE A 11 -3.01 -3.89 10.27
N LEU A 12 -2.40 -2.70 10.23
CA LEU A 12 -0.98 -2.56 9.85
C LEU A 12 -0.02 -3.21 10.85
N ALA A 13 -0.34 -3.13 12.14
CA ALA A 13 0.46 -3.75 13.21
C ALA A 13 0.42 -5.28 13.19
N THR A 14 -0.67 -5.88 12.70
CA THR A 14 -0.85 -7.34 12.70
C THR A 14 -0.62 -7.98 11.33
N ALA A 15 -0.63 -7.20 10.25
CA ALA A 15 -0.36 -7.71 8.91
C ALA A 15 1.09 -8.21 8.79
N PRO A 16 1.32 -9.42 8.27
CA PRO A 16 2.67 -9.92 8.04
C PRO A 16 3.46 -9.04 7.06
N ALA A 17 4.77 -8.95 7.26
CA ALA A 17 5.67 -8.37 6.26
C ALA A 17 5.54 -9.13 4.91
N GLY A 18 5.59 -8.39 3.81
CA GLY A 18 5.31 -8.87 2.46
C GLY A 18 3.82 -8.87 2.08
N THR A 19 2.91 -8.54 3.00
CA THR A 19 1.49 -8.43 2.66
C THR A 19 1.28 -7.24 1.73
N ARG A 20 0.64 -7.48 0.58
CA ARG A 20 0.26 -6.40 -0.32
C ARG A 20 -0.89 -5.58 0.27
N VAL A 21 -0.64 -4.29 0.49
CA VAL A 21 -1.56 -3.36 1.14
C VAL A 21 -1.73 -2.09 0.34
N VAL A 22 -2.87 -1.44 0.53
CA VAL A 22 -3.03 -0.02 0.21
C VAL A 22 -3.19 0.74 1.53
N VAL A 23 -2.43 1.81 1.69
CA VAL A 23 -2.47 2.70 2.85
C VAL A 23 -2.79 4.11 2.37
N ARG A 24 -3.95 4.61 2.77
CA ARG A 24 -4.34 6.00 2.56
C ARG A 24 -3.89 6.85 3.73
N TYR A 25 -3.18 7.93 3.45
CA TYR A 25 -2.69 8.85 4.46
C TYR A 25 -2.87 10.31 4.05
N ARG A 26 -2.91 11.17 5.07
CA ARG A 26 -2.99 12.63 4.93
C ARG A 26 -1.67 13.21 4.41
N ILE A 27 -1.79 14.17 3.51
CA ILE A 27 -0.71 15.05 3.05
C ILE A 27 -1.21 16.49 3.12
N ASP A 28 -0.31 17.45 2.93
CA ASP A 28 -0.70 18.86 2.89
C ASP A 28 -1.67 19.09 1.72
N GLY A 29 -2.87 19.58 2.05
CA GLY A 29 -3.91 19.84 1.06
C GLY A 29 -4.72 18.63 0.60
N GLY A 30 -4.55 17.43 1.20
CA GLY A 30 -5.42 16.31 0.84
C GLY A 30 -4.99 14.93 1.36
N PHE A 31 -5.19 13.92 0.50
CA PHE A 31 -4.91 12.51 0.79
C PHE A 31 -4.20 11.87 -0.38
N THR A 32 -3.34 10.90 -0.08
CA THR A 32 -2.69 10.06 -1.09
C THR A 32 -2.65 8.61 -0.62
N ASP A 33 -2.37 7.71 -1.55
CA ASP A 33 -2.36 6.27 -1.34
C ASP A 33 -0.96 5.69 -1.64
N ALA A 34 -0.43 4.90 -0.71
CA ALA A 34 0.72 4.02 -0.94
C ALA A 34 0.21 2.59 -1.19
N LEU A 35 0.48 2.05 -2.37
CA LEU A 35 0.16 0.68 -2.74
C LEU A 35 1.43 -0.11 -2.97
N GLY A 36 1.60 -1.20 -2.21
CA GLY A 36 2.82 -2.00 -2.25
C GLY A 36 2.83 -3.08 -1.20
N ASP A 37 4.01 -3.61 -0.92
CA ASP A 37 4.21 -4.66 0.08
C ASP A 37 4.59 -4.01 1.42
N LEU A 38 3.89 -4.39 2.49
CA LEU A 38 4.21 -3.93 3.84
C LEU A 38 5.58 -4.50 4.25
N LEU A 39 6.56 -3.64 4.51
CA LEU A 39 7.86 -4.08 5.04
C LEU A 39 7.83 -4.25 6.55
N GLY A 40 7.04 -3.42 7.23
CA GLY A 40 6.83 -3.50 8.67
C GLY A 40 5.98 -2.35 9.18
N CYS A 41 5.52 -2.49 10.42
CA CYS A 41 4.82 -1.45 11.18
C CYS A 41 5.45 -1.35 12.57
N GLY A 42 6.03 -0.19 12.88
CA GLY A 42 6.54 0.15 14.20
C GLY A 42 5.50 0.89 15.04
N GLU A 43 5.95 1.58 16.09
CA GLU A 43 5.07 2.28 17.03
C GLU A 43 4.45 3.56 16.44
N SER A 44 5.19 4.29 15.60
CA SER A 44 4.80 5.60 15.06
C SER A 44 4.63 5.61 13.54
N GLU A 45 5.14 4.61 12.84
CA GLU A 45 5.24 4.59 11.39
C GLU A 45 5.12 3.17 10.83
N CYS A 46 4.54 3.05 9.63
CA CYS A 46 4.68 1.85 8.81
C CYS A 46 5.43 2.14 7.51
N THR A 47 6.07 1.13 6.95
CA THR A 47 6.83 1.24 5.70
C THR A 47 6.22 0.34 4.63
N VAL A 48 5.90 0.92 3.48
CA VAL A 48 5.36 0.20 2.32
C VAL A 48 6.36 0.28 1.17
N ARG A 49 6.82 -0.87 0.68
CA ARG A 49 7.61 -0.97 -0.55
C ARG A 49 6.68 -0.82 -1.75
N THR A 50 6.66 0.36 -2.33
CA THR A 50 5.91 0.64 -3.56
C THR A 50 6.72 0.20 -4.78
N ARG A 51 6.16 0.41 -5.98
CA ARG A 51 6.87 0.08 -7.23
C ARG A 51 8.12 0.92 -7.48
N THR A 52 8.18 2.14 -6.95
CA THR A 52 9.23 3.12 -7.25
C THR A 52 10.17 3.37 -6.07
N SER A 53 9.67 3.21 -4.84
CA SER A 53 10.44 3.49 -3.63
C SER A 53 9.78 2.87 -2.40
N ASP A 54 10.53 2.83 -1.30
CA ASP A 54 9.96 2.59 0.02
C ASP A 54 9.34 3.89 0.54
N VAL A 55 8.12 3.81 1.07
CA VAL A 55 7.39 4.96 1.60
C VAL A 55 7.16 4.72 3.09
N GLY A 56 7.75 5.59 3.90
CA GLY A 56 7.47 5.71 5.32
C GLY A 56 6.22 6.57 5.56
N ILE A 57 5.27 6.04 6.34
CA ILE A 57 3.97 6.66 6.58
C ILE A 57 3.74 6.79 8.08
N PRO A 58 3.71 8.01 8.62
CA PRO A 58 3.33 8.26 10.01
C PRO A 58 1.92 7.74 10.30
N LEU A 59 1.78 6.95 11.36
CA LEU A 59 0.53 6.27 11.71
C LEU A 59 -0.58 7.25 12.11
N ASP A 60 -0.25 8.47 12.53
CA ASP A 60 -1.19 9.57 12.81
C ASP A 60 -1.80 10.20 11.55
N ARG A 61 -1.12 10.06 10.41
CA ARG A 61 -1.63 10.49 9.10
C ARG A 61 -2.47 9.41 8.41
N VAL A 62 -2.34 8.14 8.81
CA VAL A 62 -3.11 7.03 8.22
C VAL A 62 -4.60 7.20 8.51
N VAL A 63 -5.42 7.13 7.46
CA VAL A 63 -6.88 7.20 7.56
C VAL A 63 -7.58 5.92 7.11
N ALA A 64 -6.95 5.13 6.25
CA ALA A 64 -7.46 3.82 5.85
C ALA A 64 -6.31 2.90 5.46
N ALA A 65 -6.45 1.62 5.77
CA ALA A 65 -5.53 0.58 5.32
C ALA A 65 -6.32 -0.70 5.09
N LYS A 66 -5.97 -1.45 4.03
CA LYS A 66 -6.50 -2.79 3.79
C LYS A 66 -5.53 -3.63 2.99
N GLN A 67 -5.68 -4.95 3.13
CA GLN A 67 -5.03 -5.90 2.23
C GLN A 67 -5.61 -5.77 0.83
N VAL A 68 -4.74 -5.88 -0.17
CA VAL A 68 -5.09 -5.88 -1.58
C VAL A 68 -4.77 -7.25 -2.17
N PRO A 69 -5.65 -7.83 -2.99
CA PRO A 69 -5.34 -9.08 -3.68
C PRO A 69 -4.04 -8.97 -4.52
N PRO A 70 -3.37 -10.10 -4.82
CA PRO A 70 -2.26 -10.13 -5.75
C PRO A 70 -2.61 -9.45 -7.09
N ALA A 71 -1.60 -8.90 -7.78
CA ALA A 71 -1.85 -8.27 -9.08
C ALA A 71 -2.42 -9.32 -10.04
N PRO A 72 -3.44 -8.97 -10.84
CA PRO A 72 -3.90 -9.84 -11.91
C PRO A 72 -2.75 -10.23 -12.84
N PRO A 73 -2.77 -11.45 -13.40
CA PRO A 73 -1.81 -11.84 -14.43
C PRO A 73 -1.78 -10.81 -15.56
N ARG A 74 -0.58 -10.46 -16.04
CA ARG A 74 -0.44 -9.51 -17.15
C ARG A 74 -1.09 -10.11 -18.39
N ARG A 75 -2.04 -9.39 -19.00
CA ARG A 75 -2.59 -9.77 -20.31
C ARG A 75 -1.48 -9.64 -21.35
N GLY A 76 -1.24 -10.71 -22.13
CA GLY A 76 -0.21 -10.73 -23.16
C GLY A 76 -0.39 -9.60 -24.19
N SER A 77 0.72 -9.07 -24.71
CA SER A 77 0.69 -8.03 -25.74
C SER A 77 -0.06 -8.54 -26.97
N ARG A 78 -1.01 -7.76 -27.48
CA ARG A 78 -1.67 -8.06 -28.75
C ARG A 78 -0.59 -7.98 -29.85
N ARG A 79 -0.20 -9.12 -30.43
CA ARG A 79 0.63 -9.12 -31.63
C ARG A 79 -0.18 -8.45 -32.74
N THR A 80 0.29 -7.32 -33.24
CA THR A 80 -0.22 -6.73 -34.48
C THR A 80 0.10 -7.73 -35.61
N PRO A 81 -0.88 -8.20 -36.40
CA PRO A 81 -0.57 -8.98 -37.59
C PRO A 81 0.23 -8.10 -38.56
N PRO A 82 1.23 -8.65 -39.26
CA PRO A 82 1.93 -7.90 -40.31
C PRO A 82 0.93 -7.46 -41.38
N ALA A 83 1.06 -6.23 -41.84
CA ALA A 83 0.23 -5.68 -42.91
C ALA A 83 0.39 -6.58 -44.16
N ALA A 84 -0.73 -7.04 -44.71
CA ALA A 84 -0.75 -7.69 -46.00
C ALA A 84 -0.53 -6.62 -47.07
N ASP A 85 0.44 -6.89 -47.96
CA ASP A 85 0.70 -6.17 -49.21
C ASP A 85 -0.38 -6.50 -50.25
#